data_AF-A0A2M7Q7M7-F1
#
_entry.id   AF-A0A2M7Q7M7-F1
#
_cell.length_a   1.000
_cell.length_b   1.000
_cell.length_c   1.000
_cell.angle_alpha   90.00
_cell.angle_beta   90.00
_cell.angle_gamma   90.00
#
_symmetry.space_group_name_H-M   'P 1'
#
loop_
_entity.id
_entity.type
_entity.pdbx_description
1 polymer ?
#
loop_
_entity_poly.entity_id
_entity_poly.type
_entity_poly.pdbx_seq_one_letter_code
_entity_poly.pdbx_strand_id
1 'polypeptide(L)' 'MLQEYLKDVFKTYKTSDATEASYYTDLKKLLENFLTSKGIVPNITIQPKRTMAGIPDFTIRKGKELIGYI' A
#
# COMPACT_ATOMS: atom_id res chain seq x y z
N MET A 1 10.00 -3.42 -9.94
CA MET A 1 9.52 -2.94 -8.63
C MET A 1 9.60 -1.42 -8.48
N LEU A 2 10.74 -0.82 -8.07
CA LEU A 2 10.77 0.64 -7.85
C LEU A 2 10.52 1.46 -9.13
N GLN A 3 11.14 1.08 -10.24
CA GLN A 3 10.87 1.71 -11.54
C GLN A 3 9.41 1.61 -11.98
N GLU A 4 8.73 0.51 -11.62
CA GLU A 4 7.33 0.30 -11.96
C GLU A 4 6.42 1.17 -11.09
N TYR A 5 6.71 1.22 -9.78
CA TYR A 5 6.05 2.14 -8.85
C TYR A 5 6.16 3.60 -9.31
N LEU A 6 7.35 4.06 -9.71
CA LEU A 6 7.51 5.43 -10.22
C LEU A 6 6.73 5.69 -11.51
N LYS A 7 6.59 4.69 -12.39
CA LYS A 7 5.74 4.79 -13.58
C LYS A 7 4.26 4.87 -13.22
N ASP A 8 3.81 4.06 -12.25
CA ASP A 8 2.43 4.05 -11.78
C ASP A 8 2.09 5.40 -11.12
N VAL A 9 2.94 5.90 -10.22
CA VAL A 9 2.79 7.25 -9.61
C VAL A 9 2.73 8.35 -10.67
N PHE A 10 3.61 8.32 -11.67
CA PHE A 10 3.59 9.31 -12.75
C PHE A 10 2.32 9.25 -13.59
N LYS A 11 1.79 8.04 -13.80
CA LYS A 11 0.51 7.84 -14.50
C LYS A 11 -0.65 8.40 -13.69
N THR A 12 -0.69 8.12 -12.38
CA THR A 12 -1.70 8.66 -11.46
C THR A 12 -1.63 10.19 -11.44
N TYR A 13 -0.43 10.76 -11.30
CA TYR A 13 -0.17 12.20 -11.32
C TYR A 13 -0.64 12.90 -12.61
N LYS A 14 -0.53 12.23 -13.77
CA LYS A 14 -1.04 12.78 -15.03
C LYS A 14 -2.56 12.88 -15.09
N THR A 15 -3.27 12.22 -14.19
CA THR A 15 -4.72 12.36 -14.04
C THR A 15 -4.98 13.68 -13.32
N SER A 16 -5.67 14.62 -13.99
CA SER A 16 -5.87 15.99 -13.51
C SER A 16 -6.75 16.11 -12.24
N ASP A 17 -7.36 15.02 -11.78
CA ASP A 17 -8.22 14.93 -10.60
C ASP A 17 -7.64 14.00 -9.51
N ALA A 18 -6.37 13.62 -9.61
CA ALA A 18 -5.73 12.74 -8.65
C ALA A 18 -5.71 13.36 -7.24
N THR A 19 -6.08 12.55 -6.25
CA THR A 19 -6.03 12.90 -4.82
C THR A 19 -5.04 11.99 -4.10
N GLU A 20 -4.76 12.25 -2.82
CA GLU A 20 -3.91 11.37 -2.00
C GLU A 20 -4.34 9.89 -2.07
N ALA A 21 -5.65 9.63 -1.95
CA ALA A 21 -6.21 8.29 -2.03
C ALA A 21 -5.94 7.59 -3.39
N SER A 22 -5.75 8.35 -4.48
CA SER A 22 -5.41 7.80 -5.79
C SER A 22 -4.06 7.06 -5.77
N TYR A 23 -3.09 7.55 -4.99
CA TYR A 23 -1.75 6.97 -4.88
C TYR A 23 -1.67 5.77 -3.93
N TYR A 24 -2.68 5.54 -3.11
CA TYR A 24 -2.68 4.42 -2.17
C TYR A 24 -2.65 3.06 -2.88
N THR A 25 -3.24 2.99 -4.07
CA THR A 25 -3.17 1.78 -4.92
C THR A 25 -1.76 1.53 -5.44
N ASP A 26 -1.05 2.59 -5.84
CA ASP A 26 0.33 2.50 -6.34
C ASP A 26 1.27 2.03 -5.23
N LEU A 27 1.14 2.59 -4.03
CA LEU A 27 1.94 2.18 -2.87
C LEU A 27 1.60 0.75 -2.42
N LYS A 28 0.31 0.39 -2.39
CA LYS A 28 -0.12 -0.97 -2.06
C LYS A 28 0.54 -1.99 -3.00
N LYS A 29 0.51 -1.74 -4.30
CA LYS A 29 1.14 -2.61 -5.32
C LYS A 29 2.65 -2.77 -5.08
N LEU A 30 3.35 -1.67 -4.73
CA LEU A 30 4.77 -1.73 -4.38
C LEU A 30 5.00 -2.65 -3.17
N LEU A 31 4.22 -2.49 -2.10
CA LEU A 31 4.34 -3.29 -0.88
C LEU A 31 4.01 -4.77 -1.12
N GLU A 32 2.96 -5.07 -1.89
CA GLU A 32 2.60 -6.43 -2.28
C GLU A 32 3.73 -7.11 -3.05
N ASN A 33 4.28 -6.42 -4.05
CA ASN A 33 5.42 -6.93 -4.84
C ASN A 33 6.66 -7.14 -3.96
N PHE A 34 6.91 -6.24 -3.00
CA PHE A 34 8.07 -6.33 -2.11
C PHE A 34 7.98 -7.56 -1.22
N LEU A 35 6.85 -7.73 -0.54
CA LEU A 35 6.64 -8.83 0.38
C LEU A 35 6.58 -10.17 -0.36
N THR A 36 5.96 -10.19 -1.55
CA THR A 36 5.95 -11.39 -2.41
C THR A 36 7.36 -11.79 -2.84
N SER A 37 8.23 -10.83 -3.18
CA SER A 37 9.65 -11.09 -3.49
C SER A 37 10.44 -11.68 -2.32
N LYS A 38 9.93 -11.53 -1.09
CA LYS A 38 10.48 -12.10 0.15
C LYS A 38 9.77 -13.40 0.57
N GLY A 39 8.88 -13.95 -0.25
CA GLY A 39 8.12 -15.16 0.06
C GLY A 39 7.00 -14.96 1.09
N ILE A 40 6.58 -13.72 1.32
CA ILE A 40 5.48 -13.37 2.23
C ILE A 40 4.27 -13.06 1.36
N VAL A 41 3.12 -13.68 1.66
CA VAL A 41 1.83 -13.31 1.05
C VAL A 41 1.14 -12.31 1.97
N PRO A 42 1.16 -11.01 1.64
CA PRO A 42 0.60 -10.00 2.52
C PRO A 42 -0.91 -9.84 2.32
N ASN A 43 -1.59 -9.41 3.37
CA ASN A 43 -2.93 -8.86 3.29
C ASN A 43 -2.85 -7.38 3.70
N ILE A 44 -2.92 -6.49 2.72
CA ILE A 44 -2.77 -5.04 2.90
C ILE A 44 -4.15 -4.38 2.81
N THR A 45 -4.53 -3.69 3.88
CA THR A 45 -5.75 -2.88 3.95
C THR A 45 -5.39 -1.41 3.88
N ILE A 46 -5.98 -0.69 2.92
CA ILE A 46 -5.92 0.77 2.79
C ILE A 46 -7.02 1.37 3.66
N GLN A 47 -6.72 2.45 4.39
CA GLN A 47 -7.63 3.16 5.29
C GLN A 47 -8.38 2.20 6.24
N PRO A 48 -7.65 1.38 7.03
CA PRO A 48 -8.24 0.49 8.02
C PRO A 48 -9.11 1.27 9.02
N LYS A 49 -10.07 0.57 9.62
CA LYS A 49 -10.80 1.10 10.79
C LYS A 49 -9.81 1.42 11.91
N ARG A 50 -10.21 2.38 12.77
CA ARG A 50 -9.43 2.83 13.93
C ARG A 50 -8.80 1.64 14.66
N THR A 51 -7.48 1.70 14.80
CA THR A 51 -6.67 0.68 15.47
C THR A 51 -6.19 1.20 16.81
N MET A 52 -5.48 0.37 17.58
CA MET A 52 -4.84 0.81 18.83
C MET A 52 -3.75 1.87 18.58
N ALA A 53 -3.17 1.91 17.37
CA ALA A 53 -2.17 2.87 16.96
C ALA A 53 -2.77 4.18 16.40
N GLY A 54 -4.10 4.32 16.38
CA GLY A 54 -4.79 5.49 15.83
C GLY A 54 -5.50 5.18 14.51
N ILE A 55 -5.29 6.04 13.50
CA ILE A 55 -5.88 5.91 12.17
C ILE A 55 -4.72 5.83 11.17
N PRO A 56 -4.10 4.64 11.00
CA PRO A 56 -3.05 4.48 10.01
C PRO A 56 -3.64 4.45 8.60
N ASP A 57 -2.85 4.80 7.60
CA ASP A 57 -3.26 4.73 6.20
C ASP A 57 -3.22 3.29 5.69
N PHE A 58 -2.34 2.46 6.24
CA PHE A 58 -2.24 1.05 5.88
C PHE A 58 -2.17 0.13 7.10
N THR A 59 -2.77 -1.04 6.97
CA THR A 59 -2.49 -2.19 7.85
C THR A 59 -1.94 -3.33 7.01
N ILE A 60 -0.78 -3.85 7.40
CA ILE A 60 -0.10 -4.95 6.72
C ILE A 60 -0.18 -6.20 7.60
N ARG A 61 -0.69 -7.30 7.04
CA ARG A 61 -0.80 -8.60 7.72
C ARG A 61 -0.14 -9.72 6.94
N LYS A 62 0.34 -10.74 7.64
CA LYS A 62 0.70 -12.04 7.08
C LYS A 62 -0.37 -13.04 7.51
N GLY A 63 -1.34 -13.31 6.64
CA GLY A 63 -2.55 -14.03 7.04
C GLY A 63 -3.33 -13.24 8.12
N LYS A 64 -3.43 -13.78 9.34
CA LYS A 64 -4.10 -13.10 10.47
C LYS A 64 -3.14 -12.24 11.32
N GLU A 65 -1.84 -12.47 11.21
CA GLU A 65 -0.82 -11.81 12.02
C GLU A 65 -0.61 -10.36 11.54
N LEU A 66 -0.60 -9.40 12.47
CA LEU A 66 -0.27 -8.00 12.17
C LEU A 66 1.24 -7.85 12.06
N ILE A 67 1.71 -7.41 10.90
CA ILE A 67 3.14 -7.11 10.68
C ILE A 67 3.43 -5.66 11.07
N GLY A 68 2.52 -4.74 10.77
CA GLY A 68 2.69 -3.34 11.11
C GLY A 68 1.67 -2.42 10.46
N TYR A 69 1.91 -1.13 10.69
CA TYR A 69 1.15 0.00 10.18
C TYR A 69 2.06 0.91 9.37
N ILE A 70 1.48 1.60 8.40
CA ILE A 70 2.08 2.77 7.73
C ILE A 70 1.09 3.91 7.91
#